data_AF-A0A534ZG81-F1
#
_entry.id   AF-A0A534ZG81-F1
#
_cell.length_a   1.000
_cell.length_b   1.000
_cell.length_c   1.000
_cell.angle_alpha   90.00
_cell.angle_beta   90.00
_cell.angle_gamma   90.00
#
_symmetry.space_group_name_H-M   'P 1'
#
loop_
_entity.id
_entity.type
_entity.pdbx_description
1 polymer ?
#
loop_
_entity_poly.entity_id
_entity_poly.type
_entity_poly.pdbx_seq_one_letter_code
_entity_poly.pdbx_strand_id
1 'polypeptide(L)'
;MPFRYFRAGVVFSCPHCQGTFVPTLSMVRGVEEALAQFHARWTRAFVQFHERRRRELEQFEERQRMELEQFSAELRAIAMREKAPGAPTKRKGFFSF
;
A
#
# COMPACT_ATOMS: atom_id res chain seq x y z
N MET A 1 10.62 -25.74 16.83
CA MET A 1 12.08 -25.84 17.08
C MET A 1 12.74 -24.63 16.43
N PRO A 2 13.48 -23.78 17.18
CA PRO A 2 14.21 -22.67 16.58
C PRO A 2 15.25 -23.19 15.58
N PHE A 3 15.29 -22.64 14.36
CA PHE A 3 16.27 -23.03 13.32
C PHE A 3 17.73 -22.91 13.79
N ARG A 4 18.00 -22.09 14.82
CA ARG A 4 19.31 -21.94 15.46
C ARG A 4 19.93 -23.26 15.93
N TYR A 5 19.09 -24.25 16.29
CA TYR A 5 19.52 -25.55 16.80
C TYR A 5 19.56 -26.65 15.72
N PHE A 6 19.17 -26.35 14.48
CA PHE A 6 19.25 -27.29 13.36
C PHE A 6 20.67 -27.35 12.83
N ARG A 7 21.51 -28.20 13.44
CA ARG A 7 22.91 -28.38 13.08
C ARG A 7 23.23 -29.85 12.88
N ALA A 8 24.24 -30.12 12.07
CA ALA A 8 24.68 -31.47 11.81
C ALA A 8 25.17 -32.11 13.13
N GLY A 9 24.79 -33.36 13.37
CA GLY A 9 25.17 -34.08 14.58
C GLY A 9 24.33 -33.77 15.84
N VAL A 10 23.37 -32.84 15.78
CA VAL A 10 22.43 -32.62 16.89
C VAL A 10 21.38 -33.73 16.87
N VAL A 11 21.15 -34.37 18.02
CA VAL A 11 20.13 -35.42 18.14
C VAL A 11 18.79 -34.78 18.47
N PHE A 12 17.81 -34.99 17.59
CA PHE A 12 16.41 -34.68 17.85
C PHE A 12 15.70 -35.95 18.29
N SER A 13 15.04 -35.89 19.44
CA SER A 13 14.17 -36.96 19.92
C SER A 13 12.71 -36.51 19.82
N CYS A 14 11.86 -37.39 19.29
CA CYS A 14 10.43 -37.16 19.28
C CYS A 14 9.81 -37.75 20.55
N PRO A 15 9.17 -36.95 21.42
CA PRO A 15 8.54 -37.46 22.64
C PRO A 15 7.31 -38.34 22.35
N HIS A 16 6.74 -38.24 21.14
CA HIS A 16 5.53 -38.97 20.78
C HIS A 16 5.79 -40.39 20.26
N CYS A 17 6.84 -40.59 19.47
CA CYS A 17 7.18 -41.90 18.88
C CYS A 17 8.52 -42.47 19.35
N GLN A 18 9.23 -41.78 20.26
CA GLN A 18 10.58 -42.12 20.73
C GLN A 18 11.66 -42.21 19.63
N GLY A 19 11.32 -41.84 18.39
CA GLY A 19 12.27 -41.79 17.29
C GLY A 19 13.36 -40.77 17.53
N THR A 20 14.59 -41.12 17.13
CA THR A 20 15.73 -40.20 17.10
C THR A 20 16.09 -39.87 15.67
N PHE A 21 16.43 -38.62 15.43
CA PHE A 21 16.83 -38.10 14.13
C PHE A 21 18.06 -37.23 14.30
N VAL A 22 19.08 -37.49 13.50
CA VAL A 22 20.32 -36.72 13.48
C VAL A 22 20.48 -36.13 12.07
N PRO A 23 20.42 -34.80 11.92
CA PRO A 23 20.63 -34.18 10.62
C PRO A 23 22.04 -34.42 10.13
N THR A 24 22.16 -34.76 8.85
CA THR A 24 23.44 -34.78 8.16
C THR A 24 23.84 -33.38 7.72
N LEU A 25 25.12 -33.19 7.39
CA LEU A 25 25.62 -31.91 6.89
C LEU A 25 24.92 -31.47 5.59
N SER A 26 24.61 -32.42 4.70
CA SER A 26 23.90 -32.13 3.45
C SER A 26 22.47 -31.63 3.69
N MET A 27 21.77 -32.18 4.67
CA MET A 27 20.43 -31.72 5.07
C MET A 27 20.47 -30.29 5.60
N VAL A 28 21.43 -29.96 6.46
CA VAL A 28 21.58 -28.60 7.01
C VAL A 28 21.84 -27.59 5.90
N ARG A 29 22.78 -27.87 5.00
CA ARG A 29 23.08 -27.00 3.86
C ARG A 29 21.87 -26.81 2.95
N GLY A 30 21.14 -27.88 2.64
CA GLY A 30 19.93 -27.78 1.82
C GLY A 30 18.85 -26.89 2.45
N VAL A 31 18.69 -26.96 3.78
CA VAL A 31 17.77 -26.08 4.51
C VAL A 31 18.24 -24.63 4.49
N GLU A 32 19.54 -24.37 4.71
CA GLU A 32 20.11 -23.02 4.64
C GLU A 32 19.93 -22.39 3.26
N GLU A 33 20.20 -23.13 2.20
CA GLU A 33 20.01 -22.69 0.82
C GLU A 33 18.53 -22.42 0.51
N ALA A 34 17.63 -23.31 0.92
CA ALA A 34 16.20 -23.13 0.71
C ALA A 34 15.66 -21.88 1.43
N LEU A 35 16.11 -21.63 2.67
CA LEU A 35 15.76 -20.43 3.42
C LEU A 35 16.30 -19.17 2.77
N ALA A 36 17.55 -19.17 2.31
CA ALA A 36 18.16 -18.03 1.62
C ALA A 36 17.41 -17.71 0.32
N GLN A 37 17.08 -18.73 -0.47
CA GLN A 37 16.30 -18.56 -1.70
C GLN A 37 14.88 -18.06 -1.42
N PHE A 38 14.22 -18.59 -0.39
CA PHE A 38 12.89 -18.13 0.02
C PHE A 38 12.93 -16.65 0.43
N HIS A 39 13.88 -16.27 1.29
CA HIS A 39 14.04 -14.89 1.73
C HIS A 39 14.31 -13.94 0.56
N ALA A 40 15.18 -14.34 -0.38
CA ALA A 40 15.45 -13.56 -1.59
C ALA A 40 14.19 -13.37 -2.45
N ARG A 41 13.41 -14.43 -2.69
CA ARG A 41 12.14 -14.34 -3.44
C ARG A 41 11.13 -13.46 -2.72
N TRP A 42 10.98 -13.64 -1.42
CA TRP A 42 10.06 -12.87 -0.58
C TRP A 42 10.41 -11.38 -0.62
N THR A 43 11.68 -11.05 -0.47
CA THR A 43 12.17 -9.66 -0.49
C THR A 43 11.87 -9.00 -1.83
N ARG A 44 12.13 -9.68 -2.96
CA ARG A 44 11.81 -9.16 -4.29
C ARG A 44 10.32 -8.93 -4.48
N ALA A 45 9.49 -9.90 -4.08
CA ALA A 45 8.04 -9.78 -4.17
C ALA A 45 7.52 -8.61 -3.32
N PHE A 46 8.09 -8.41 -2.13
CA PHE A 46 7.72 -7.31 -1.24
C PHE A 46 8.08 -5.94 -1.85
N VAL A 47 9.28 -5.80 -2.42
CA VAL A 47 9.68 -4.55 -3.11
C VAL A 47 8.75 -4.23 -4.27
N GLN A 48 8.46 -5.22 -5.12
CA GLN A 48 7.54 -5.05 -6.25
C GLN A 48 6.14 -4.64 -5.80
N PHE A 49 5.62 -5.26 -4.75
CA PHE A 49 4.34 -4.89 -4.17
C PHE A 49 4.34 -3.44 -3.67
N HIS A 50 5.39 -3.03 -2.97
CA HIS A 50 5.51 -1.66 -2.45
C HIS A 50 5.60 -0.61 -3.56
N GLU A 51 6.38 -0.89 -4.61
CA GLU A 51 6.49 -0.03 -5.78
C GLU A 51 5.15 0.09 -6.53
N ARG A 52 4.45 -1.03 -6.73
CA ARG A 52 3.14 -1.04 -7.36
C ARG A 52 2.13 -0.21 -6.56
N ARG A 53 2.10 -0.41 -5.24
CA ARG A 53 1.21 0.32 -4.34
C ARG A 53 1.51 1.81 -4.33
N ARG A 54 2.79 2.21 -4.38
CA ARG A 54 3.18 3.62 -4.48
C ARG A 54 2.65 4.25 -5.77
N ARG A 55 2.81 3.59 -6.92
CA ARG A 55 2.28 4.07 -8.20
C ARG A 55 0.75 4.16 -8.22
N GLU A 56 0.08 3.18 -7.63
CA GLU A 56 -1.39 3.18 -7.53
C GLU A 56 -1.90 4.34 -6.67
N LEU A 57 -1.19 4.68 -5.57
CA LEU A 57 -1.50 5.83 -4.73
C LEU A 57 -1.27 7.15 -5.47
N GLU A 58 -0.13 7.31 -6.16
CA GLU A 58 0.16 8.51 -6.96
C GLU A 58 -0.93 8.76 -8.01
N GLN A 59 -1.35 7.72 -8.73
CA GLN A 59 -2.43 7.80 -9.73
C GLN A 59 -3.80 8.06 -9.11
N PHE A 60 -4.03 7.60 -7.88
CA PHE A 60 -5.27 7.87 -7.17
C PHE A 60 -5.34 9.34 -6.74
N GLU A 61 -4.26 9.88 -6.18
CA GLU A 61 -4.16 11.29 -5.79
C GLU A 61 -4.36 12.23 -6.99
N GLU A 62 -3.75 11.92 -8.14
CA GLU A 62 -3.91 12.72 -9.35
C GLU A 62 -5.36 12.73 -9.85
N ARG A 63 -6.03 11.56 -9.85
CA ARG A 63 -7.45 11.46 -10.19
C ARG A 63 -8.34 12.28 -9.25
N GLN A 64 -8.09 12.21 -7.94
CA GLN A 64 -8.84 12.98 -6.96
C GLN A 64 -8.63 14.49 -7.11
N ARG A 65 -7.41 14.93 -7.46
CA ARG A 65 -7.16 16.36 -7.76
C ARG A 65 -7.97 16.82 -8.96
N MET A 66 -7.97 16.06 -10.06
CA MET A 66 -8.76 16.41 -11.24
C MET A 66 -10.27 16.42 -10.95
N GLU A 67 -10.77 15.45 -10.19
CA GLU A 67 -12.18 15.39 -9.79
C GLU A 67 -12.56 16.59 -8.91
N LEU A 68 -11.69 16.97 -7.96
CA LEU A 68 -11.89 18.15 -7.11
C LEU A 68 -11.88 19.45 -7.93
N GLU A 69 -10.99 19.56 -8.92
CA GLU A 69 -10.94 20.72 -9.81
C GLU A 69 -12.21 20.85 -10.65
N GLN A 70 -12.69 19.74 -11.23
CA GLN A 70 -13.96 19.70 -11.97
C GLN A 70 -15.13 20.10 -11.07
N PHE A 71 -15.22 19.50 -9.89
CA PHE A 71 -16.24 19.84 -8.90
C PHE A 71 -16.19 21.32 -8.50
N SER A 72 -14.98 21.88 -8.31
CA SER A 72 -14.82 23.30 -8.00
C SER A 72 -15.28 24.21 -9.15
N ALA A 73 -15.06 23.80 -10.40
CA ALA A 73 -15.50 24.53 -11.57
C ALA A 73 -17.03 24.49 -11.70
N GLU A 74 -17.65 23.33 -11.43
CA GLU A 74 -19.11 23.18 -11.36
C GLU A 74 -19.72 24.09 -10.29
N LEU A 75 -19.17 24.09 -9.08
CA LEU A 75 -19.63 24.98 -7.99
C LEU A 75 -19.51 26.46 -8.38
N ARG A 76 -18.41 26.86 -9.03
CA ARG A 76 -18.25 28.24 -9.53
C ARG A 76 -19.28 28.57 -10.62
N ALA A 77 -19.57 27.62 -11.50
CA ALA A 77 -20.59 27.81 -12.54
C ALA A 77 -21.99 27.99 -11.93
N ILE A 78 -22.32 27.21 -10.90
CA ILE A 78 -23.59 27.36 -10.15
C ILE A 78 -23.61 28.72 -9.46
N ALA A 79 -22.56 29.09 -8.73
CA ALA A 79 -22.48 30.37 -8.02
C ALA A 79 -22.56 31.60 -8.96
N MET A 80 -22.04 31.49 -10.19
CA MET A 80 -22.17 32.55 -11.19
C MET A 80 -23.55 32.61 -11.86
N ARG A 81 -24.26 31.48 -11.93
CA ARG A 81 -25.59 31.37 -12.54
C ARG A 81 -26.71 31.77 -11.58
N GLU A 82 -26.56 31.48 -10.30
CA GLU A 82 -27.54 31.84 -9.27
C GLU A 82 -27.27 33.25 -8.71
N LYS A 83 -28.17 34.19 -9.01
CA LYS A 83 -28.22 35.45 -8.28
C LYS A 83 -28.75 35.16 -6.88
N ALA A 84 -27.89 35.27 -5.87
CA ALA A 84 -28.30 35.11 -4.48
C ALA A 84 -29.53 36.00 -4.18
N PRO A 85 -30.60 35.45 -3.58
CA PRO A 85 -31.78 36.23 -3.22
C PRO A 85 -31.35 37.32 -2.22
N GLY A 86 -31.45 38.58 -2.63
CA GLY A 86 -30.99 39.76 -1.87
C GLY A 86 -29.73 40.45 -2.41
N ALA A 87 -29.15 39.98 -3.53
CA ALA A 87 -28.01 40.66 -4.15
C ALA A 87 -28.37 42.13 -4.48
N PRO A 88 -27.55 43.12 -4.06
CA PRO A 88 -27.87 44.53 -4.20
C PRO A 88 -27.99 44.90 -5.69
N THR A 89 -29.23 45.17 -6.11
CA THR A 89 -29.50 45.70 -7.45
C THR A 89 -29.20 47.20 -7.43
N LYS A 90 -28.37 47.67 -8.38
CA LYS A 90 -28.20 49.12 -8.60
C LYS A 90 -29.56 49.74 -8.87
N ARG A 91 -30.10 50.48 -7.89
CA ARG A 91 -31.24 51.38 -8.14
C ARG A 91 -30.83 52.32 -9.27
N LYS A 92 -31.54 52.29 -10.40
CA LYS A 92 -31.39 53.33 -11.43
C LYS A 92 -31.71 54.66 -10.73
N GLY A 93 -30.72 55.54 -10.68
CA GLY A 93 -30.84 56.85 -10.03
C GLY A 93 -32.01 57.61 -10.61
N PHE A 94 -32.90 58.07 -9.73
CA PHE A 94 -34.08 58.87 -10.06
C PHE A 94 -33.70 60.36 -9.98
N PHE A 95 -32.82 60.81 -10.87
CA PHE A 95 -32.58 62.22 -11.17
C PHE A 95 -32.41 62.26 -12.71
N SER A 96 -33.39 62.70 -13.52
CA SER A 96 -33.93 64.07 -13.66
C SER A 96 -32.81 65.09 -13.80
N PHE A 97 -32.21 65.21 -14.99
CA PHE A 97 -32.48 66.29 -15.96
C PHE A 97 -32.16 65.77 -17.37
#